data_AF-A0A2V9G794-F1
#
_entry.id   AF-A0A2V9G794-F1
#
_cell.length_a   1.000
_cell.length_b   1.000
_cell.length_c   1.000
_cell.angle_alpha   90.00
_cell.angle_beta   90.00
_cell.angle_gamma   90.00
#
_symmetry.space_group_name_H-M   'P 1'
#
loop_
_entity.id
_entity.type
_entity.pdbx_description
1 polymer ?
#
loop_
_entity_poly.entity_id
_entity_poly.type
_entity_poly.pdbx_seq_one_letter_code
_entity_poly.pdbx_strand_id
1 'polypeptide(L)'
;MTQSFKFIRDLPSRASPTWLWPFRTARKANIPAAERDLFERYGETVIAMQVSGSFDQNVEHARDWLTERTRSRQRRERITFALEIVVVLLIGGEILLGLWQGHLLSLNFNEQQQVLTNLQSSSAATAKTLAALQSTTELMNTTLQMQLDAVKKSEAQAERSAKAGQASAATASQALHVSERAYVDVDAGVTSIPKVGEKLGFQGYFANSGRTPALDVVTRVRSGLALASDTAEHARSVAFGPSVPIPYTSKGIISAGGKVQTSWQSAAPLSQAELDGLTTHRMTLYVFADVTYKDEFGRSHQTNFCAFLDPTTNTLLRCGSLNAAK
;
A
#
# COMPACT_ATOMS: atom_id res chain seq x y z
N MET A 1 12.85 12.17 -45.87
CA MET A 1 12.20 13.47 -46.14
C MET A 1 13.10 14.55 -45.54
N THR A 2 13.92 15.17 -46.40
CA THR A 2 13.98 16.63 -46.71
C THR A 2 14.74 17.43 -45.64
N GLN A 3 15.75 18.26 -45.91
CA GLN A 3 16.19 18.92 -47.13
C GLN A 3 17.62 19.45 -46.93
N SER A 4 18.37 19.54 -48.03
CA SER A 4 19.67 20.21 -48.18
C SER A 4 19.56 21.73 -48.02
N PHE A 5 20.64 22.41 -47.60
CA PHE A 5 21.04 23.68 -48.24
C PHE A 5 22.55 23.90 -48.21
N LYS A 6 23.02 24.31 -49.38
CA LYS A 6 24.37 24.59 -49.85
C LYS A 6 24.38 26.10 -50.14
N PHE A 7 25.34 26.88 -49.67
CA PHE A 7 25.60 28.19 -50.26
C PHE A 7 27.08 28.58 -50.17
N ILE A 8 27.58 29.04 -51.32
CA ILE A 8 28.95 29.39 -51.71
C ILE A 8 29.04 30.92 -51.78
N ARG A 9 30.29 31.44 -51.81
CA ARG A 9 30.80 32.67 -52.47
C ARG A 9 31.32 33.71 -51.48
N ASP A 10 32.30 34.55 -51.77
CA ASP A 10 33.35 34.71 -52.80
C ASP A 10 34.17 35.93 -52.30
N LEU A 11 35.48 35.97 -52.58
CA LEU A 11 36.45 37.05 -52.29
C LEU A 11 36.08 38.42 -52.94
N PRO A 12 36.72 39.54 -52.52
CA PRO A 12 37.79 40.14 -53.35
C PRO A 12 38.95 40.73 -52.52
N SER A 13 40.22 40.40 -52.78
CA SER A 13 41.13 40.89 -53.82
C SER A 13 41.89 42.18 -53.49
N ARG A 14 43.20 42.00 -53.24
CA ARG A 14 44.34 42.90 -53.45
C ARG A 14 44.05 44.23 -54.16
N ALA A 15 44.40 45.33 -53.50
CA ALA A 15 44.86 46.56 -54.13
C ALA A 15 46.35 46.78 -53.81
N SER A 16 47.13 47.07 -54.84
CA SER A 16 48.50 47.60 -54.78
C SER A 16 48.47 49.08 -55.23
N PRO A 17 49.60 49.80 -55.35
CA PRO A 17 50.25 50.54 -54.28
C PRO A 17 50.35 52.06 -54.60
N THR A 18 50.16 52.95 -53.64
CA THR A 18 50.56 54.36 -53.77
C THR A 18 51.89 54.59 -53.07
N TRP A 19 52.97 54.31 -53.79
CA TRP A 19 54.34 54.58 -53.38
C TRP A 19 54.54 56.11 -53.39
N LEU A 20 54.45 56.73 -52.21
CA LEU A 20 54.79 58.13 -51.98
C LEU A 20 56.27 58.33 -52.31
N TRP A 21 56.55 59.00 -53.43
CA TRP A 21 57.87 59.49 -53.84
C TRP A 21 58.18 60.80 -53.10
N PRO A 22 59.18 60.86 -52.20
CA PRO A 22 59.83 62.13 -51.89
C PRO A 22 61.34 62.05 -52.09
N PHE A 23 61.85 61.14 -52.93
CA PHE A 23 63.29 61.01 -53.22
C PHE A 23 63.67 61.50 -54.61
N ARG A 24 63.21 62.68 -55.04
CA ARG A 24 63.98 63.43 -56.03
C ARG A 24 65.30 63.84 -55.37
N THR A 25 66.39 63.23 -55.81
CA THR A 25 67.75 63.64 -55.46
C THR A 25 67.88 65.11 -55.82
N ALA A 26 68.29 65.94 -54.85
CA ALA A 26 68.55 67.34 -55.13
C ALA A 26 69.68 67.38 -56.17
N ARG A 27 69.45 68.02 -57.32
CA ARG A 27 70.53 68.22 -58.30
C ARG A 27 71.60 69.05 -57.59
N LYS A 28 72.74 68.43 -57.36
CA LYS A 28 73.95 69.12 -56.92
C LYS A 28 74.35 70.08 -58.04
N ALA A 29 74.57 71.34 -57.74
CA ALA A 29 75.12 72.28 -58.71
C ALA A 29 76.49 71.77 -59.18
N ASN A 30 76.72 71.86 -60.49
CA ASN A 30 77.94 71.34 -61.12
C ASN A 30 79.11 72.30 -60.88
N ILE A 31 79.62 72.30 -59.65
CA ILE A 31 80.70 73.16 -59.18
C ILE A 31 81.96 72.30 -59.12
N PRO A 32 83.12 72.78 -59.62
CA PRO A 32 84.39 72.08 -59.48
C PRO A 32 84.65 71.69 -58.02
N ALA A 33 85.15 70.47 -57.80
CA ALA A 33 85.30 69.92 -56.45
C ALA A 33 86.14 70.80 -55.51
N ALA A 34 87.19 71.46 -56.04
CA ALA A 34 88.04 72.37 -55.28
C ALA A 34 87.29 73.61 -54.77
N GLU A 35 86.39 74.17 -55.58
CA GLU A 35 85.57 75.31 -55.18
C GLU A 35 84.43 74.91 -54.25
N ARG A 36 83.84 73.74 -54.46
CA ARG A 36 82.81 73.21 -53.56
C ARG A 36 83.38 72.96 -52.16
N ASP A 37 84.59 72.41 -52.04
CA ASP A 37 85.26 72.20 -50.75
C ASP A 37 85.58 73.54 -50.06
N LEU A 38 86.03 74.53 -50.85
CA LEU A 38 86.20 75.91 -50.38
C LEU A 38 84.88 76.45 -49.79
N PHE A 39 83.77 76.34 -50.53
CA PHE A 39 82.47 76.84 -50.08
C PHE A 39 81.95 76.10 -48.84
N GLU A 40 82.14 74.78 -48.77
CA GLU A 40 81.78 73.98 -47.60
C GLU A 40 82.61 74.36 -46.37
N ARG A 41 83.88 74.71 -46.55
CA ARG A 41 84.81 75.05 -45.45
C ARG A 41 84.57 76.44 -44.87
N TYR A 42 84.30 77.45 -45.71
CA TYR A 42 84.06 78.82 -45.24
C TYR A 42 82.59 79.07 -44.83
N GLY A 43 81.66 78.26 -45.34
CA GLY A 43 80.27 78.29 -44.94
C GLY A 43 79.43 79.40 -45.60
N GLU A 44 78.11 79.29 -45.43
CA GLU A 44 77.09 80.06 -46.16
C GLU A 44 77.25 81.58 -46.02
N THR A 45 77.57 82.05 -44.81
CA THR A 45 77.73 83.47 -44.49
C THR A 45 78.94 84.09 -45.17
N VAL A 46 80.09 83.41 -45.17
CA VAL A 46 81.32 83.94 -45.75
C VAL A 46 81.22 83.99 -47.27
N ILE A 47 80.66 82.95 -47.88
CA ILE A 47 80.49 82.87 -49.34
C ILE A 47 79.45 83.88 -49.84
N ALA A 48 78.35 84.10 -49.12
CA ALA A 48 77.38 85.14 -49.46
C ALA A 48 78.00 86.55 -49.43
N MET A 49 78.91 86.80 -48.47
CA MET A 49 79.61 88.07 -48.34
C MET A 49 80.69 88.27 -49.42
N GLN A 50 81.27 87.18 -49.92
CA GLN A 50 82.25 87.23 -51.01
C GLN A 50 81.59 87.44 -52.38
N VAL A 51 80.38 86.90 -52.59
CA VAL A 51 79.56 87.11 -53.80
C VAL A 51 79.11 88.57 -53.99
N SER A 52 79.08 89.38 -52.92
CA SER A 52 78.74 90.81 -53.01
C SER A 52 79.96 91.72 -53.25
N GLY A 53 81.20 91.20 -53.15
CA GLY A 53 82.44 91.93 -53.43
C GLY A 53 82.97 91.62 -54.84
N SER A 54 83.17 92.64 -55.66
CA SER A 54 83.44 92.56 -57.10
C SER A 54 84.76 91.86 -57.49
N PHE A 55 84.77 90.53 -57.53
CA PHE A 55 85.83 89.70 -58.15
C PHE A 55 85.22 88.85 -59.28
N ASP A 56 85.73 88.99 -60.50
CA ASP A 56 84.96 88.71 -61.72
C ASP A 56 84.93 87.26 -62.22
N GLN A 57 85.53 86.27 -61.53
CA GLN A 57 85.65 84.91 -62.12
C GLN A 57 84.93 83.77 -61.39
N ASN A 58 84.54 83.87 -60.11
CA ASN A 58 83.98 82.73 -59.35
C ASN A 58 82.58 82.97 -58.74
N VAL A 59 81.88 84.02 -59.14
CA VAL A 59 80.60 84.45 -58.51
C VAL A 59 79.44 83.52 -58.83
N GLU A 60 79.38 82.94 -60.04
CA GLU A 60 78.29 82.05 -60.44
C GLU A 60 78.28 80.76 -59.62
N HIS A 61 79.45 80.13 -59.42
CA HIS A 61 79.55 78.89 -58.66
C HIS A 61 79.17 79.06 -57.19
N ALA A 62 79.53 80.20 -56.59
CA ALA A 62 79.15 80.55 -55.23
C ALA A 62 77.63 80.79 -55.08
N ARG A 63 76.99 81.45 -56.05
CA ARG A 63 75.52 81.61 -56.09
C ARG A 63 74.82 80.26 -56.21
N ASP A 64 75.27 79.41 -57.11
CA ASP A 64 74.70 78.08 -57.31
C ASP A 64 74.81 77.21 -56.06
N TRP A 65 75.93 77.29 -55.34
CA TRP A 65 76.13 76.59 -54.07
C TRP A 65 75.18 77.07 -52.96
N LEU A 66 75.02 78.39 -52.81
CA LEU A 66 74.08 78.97 -51.85
C LEU A 66 72.64 78.52 -52.12
N THR A 67 72.24 78.49 -53.40
CA THR A 67 70.90 78.06 -53.82
C THR A 67 70.65 76.57 -53.54
N GLU A 68 71.67 75.71 -53.68
CA GLU A 68 71.61 74.30 -53.30
C GLU A 68 71.41 74.13 -51.77
N ARG A 69 72.11 74.92 -50.96
CA ARG A 69 72.02 74.92 -49.50
C ARG A 69 70.65 75.33 -49.00
N THR A 70 70.09 76.42 -49.51
CA THR A 70 68.75 76.89 -49.10
C THR A 70 67.67 75.85 -49.43
N ARG A 71 67.75 75.19 -50.59
CA ARG A 71 66.83 74.10 -50.98
C ARG A 71 66.94 72.86 -50.07
N SER A 72 68.14 72.55 -49.58
CA SER A 72 68.36 71.42 -48.66
C SER A 72 67.70 71.65 -47.29
N ARG A 73 67.74 72.89 -46.78
CA ARG A 73 67.15 73.26 -45.49
C ARG A 73 65.62 73.16 -45.51
N GLN A 74 64.99 73.69 -46.55
CA GLN A 74 63.54 73.67 -46.73
C GLN A 74 62.96 72.24 -46.85
N ARG A 75 63.78 71.27 -47.25
CA ARG A 75 63.39 69.84 -47.30
C ARG A 75 63.39 69.20 -45.91
N ARG A 76 64.32 69.56 -45.02
CA ARG A 76 64.36 69.01 -43.64
C ARG A 76 63.12 69.44 -42.84
N GLU A 77 62.68 70.67 -43.00
CA GLU A 77 61.50 71.21 -42.30
C GLU A 77 60.18 70.56 -42.76
N ARG A 78 60.08 70.13 -44.03
CA ARG A 78 58.90 69.37 -44.52
C ARG A 78 58.85 67.94 -44.00
N ILE A 79 60.01 67.32 -43.72
CA ILE A 79 60.07 65.95 -43.23
C ILE A 79 59.63 65.87 -41.77
N THR A 80 60.02 66.85 -40.94
CA THR A 80 59.63 66.88 -39.51
C THR A 80 58.12 67.05 -39.34
N PHE A 81 57.49 67.92 -40.14
CA PHE A 81 56.03 68.14 -40.07
C PHE A 81 55.21 66.92 -40.54
N ALA A 82 55.67 66.22 -41.59
CA ALA A 82 55.00 65.00 -42.06
C ALA A 82 55.08 63.86 -41.04
N LEU A 83 56.18 63.76 -40.31
CA LEU A 83 56.40 62.72 -39.29
C LEU A 83 55.47 62.94 -38.09
N GLU A 84 55.24 64.19 -37.70
CA GLU A 84 54.31 64.55 -36.62
C GLU A 84 52.85 64.16 -36.96
N ILE A 85 52.40 64.37 -38.20
CA ILE A 85 51.06 63.96 -38.66
C ILE A 85 50.88 62.45 -38.62
N VAL A 86 51.91 61.68 -39.00
CA VAL A 86 51.85 60.20 -38.98
C VAL A 86 51.71 59.67 -37.56
N VAL A 87 52.39 60.26 -36.58
CA VAL A 87 52.29 59.86 -35.17
C VAL A 87 50.88 60.11 -34.63
N VAL A 88 50.27 61.26 -34.94
CA VAL A 88 48.90 61.57 -34.52
C VAL A 88 47.88 60.57 -35.11
N LEU A 89 48.04 60.18 -36.38
CA LEU A 89 47.17 59.19 -37.02
C LEU A 89 47.32 57.79 -36.43
N LEU A 90 48.53 57.38 -36.05
CA LEU A 90 48.77 56.09 -35.40
C LEU A 90 48.10 56.01 -34.02
N ILE A 91 48.23 57.07 -33.21
CA ILE A 91 47.56 57.16 -31.90
C ILE A 91 46.03 57.12 -32.07
N GLY A 92 45.49 57.86 -33.04
CA GLY A 92 44.05 57.82 -33.35
C GLY A 92 43.57 56.42 -33.80
N GLY A 93 44.38 55.71 -34.57
CA GLY A 93 44.09 54.34 -35.02
C GLY A 93 44.01 53.32 -33.88
N GLU A 94 44.92 53.41 -32.90
CA GLU A 94 44.91 52.50 -31.74
C GLU A 94 43.70 52.70 -30.84
N ILE A 95 43.29 53.95 -30.61
CA ILE A 95 42.08 54.26 -29.83
C ILE A 95 40.83 53.66 -30.50
N LEU A 96 40.75 53.75 -31.83
CA LEU A 96 39.60 53.27 -32.60
C LEU A 96 39.54 51.73 -32.63
N LEU A 97 40.70 51.07 -32.73
CA LEU A 97 40.82 49.61 -32.60
C LEU A 97 40.43 49.13 -31.20
N GLY A 98 40.83 49.84 -30.14
CA GLY A 98 40.47 49.52 -28.77
C GLY A 98 38.96 49.59 -28.52
N LEU A 99 38.30 50.63 -29.04
CA LEU A 99 36.83 50.75 -28.97
C LEU A 99 36.12 49.64 -29.74
N TRP A 100 36.65 49.25 -30.90
CA TRP A 100 36.04 48.20 -31.73
C TRP A 100 36.21 46.80 -31.10
N GLN A 101 37.38 46.50 -30.54
CA GLN A 101 37.60 45.28 -29.76
C GLN A 101 36.70 45.23 -28.51
N GLY A 102 36.54 46.34 -27.80
CA GLY A 102 35.62 46.44 -26.66
C GLY A 102 34.17 46.13 -27.06
N HIS A 103 33.73 46.60 -28.24
CA HIS A 103 32.40 46.32 -28.73
C HIS A 103 32.19 44.83 -29.08
N LEU A 104 33.16 44.19 -29.75
CA LEU A 104 33.10 42.75 -30.07
C LEU A 104 33.07 41.87 -28.80
N LEU A 105 33.83 42.22 -27.76
CA LEU A 105 33.79 41.53 -26.47
C LEU A 105 32.43 41.68 -25.78
N SER A 106 31.77 42.85 -25.88
CA SER A 106 30.44 43.06 -25.30
C SER A 106 29.36 42.17 -25.95
N LEU A 107 29.47 41.89 -27.25
CA LEU A 107 28.53 41.04 -27.97
C LEU A 107 28.64 39.57 -27.51
N ASN A 108 29.87 39.06 -27.39
CA ASN A 108 30.09 37.70 -26.87
C ASN A 108 29.66 37.55 -25.42
N PHE A 109 29.83 38.60 -24.60
CA PHE A 109 29.37 38.59 -23.21
C PHE A 109 27.84 38.47 -23.14
N ASN A 110 27.11 39.19 -24.01
CA ASN A 110 25.64 39.09 -24.09
C ASN A 110 25.17 37.67 -24.45
N GLU A 111 25.82 37.00 -25.42
CA GLU A 111 25.45 35.61 -25.77
C GLU A 111 25.73 34.63 -24.63
N GLN A 112 26.88 34.77 -23.96
CA GLN A 112 27.18 33.93 -22.78
C GLN A 112 26.18 34.17 -21.64
N GLN A 113 25.75 35.41 -21.44
CA GLN A 113 24.74 35.76 -20.45
C GLN A 113 23.36 35.18 -20.80
N GLN A 114 23.03 35.09 -22.09
CA GLN A 114 21.82 34.42 -22.57
C GLN A 114 21.88 32.90 -22.35
N VAL A 115 23.03 32.26 -22.57
CA VAL A 115 23.21 30.83 -22.28
C VAL A 115 23.11 30.55 -20.78
N LEU A 116 23.73 31.37 -19.94
CA LEU A 116 23.66 31.23 -18.48
C LEU A 116 22.23 31.42 -17.95
N THR A 117 21.48 32.39 -18.50
CA THR A 117 20.08 32.59 -18.14
C THR A 117 19.20 31.42 -18.59
N ASN A 118 19.43 30.86 -19.77
CA ASN A 118 18.76 29.64 -20.23
C ASN A 118 19.08 28.42 -19.37
N LEU A 119 20.34 28.26 -18.95
CA LEU A 119 20.76 27.19 -18.03
C LEU A 119 20.15 27.38 -16.63
N GLN A 120 20.06 28.61 -16.13
CA GLN A 120 19.36 28.92 -14.89
C GLN A 120 17.86 28.64 -15.01
N SER A 121 17.21 29.01 -16.11
CA SER A 121 15.78 28.70 -16.30
C SER A 121 15.54 27.20 -16.44
N SER A 122 16.44 26.49 -17.14
CA SER A 122 16.33 25.05 -17.31
C SER A 122 16.59 24.31 -16.00
N SER A 123 17.57 24.73 -15.19
CA SER A 123 17.81 24.14 -13.87
C SER A 123 16.66 24.41 -12.90
N ALA A 124 16.08 25.63 -12.94
CA ALA A 124 14.87 25.95 -12.18
C ALA A 124 13.66 25.11 -12.62
N ALA A 125 13.51 24.85 -13.92
CA ALA A 125 12.47 23.95 -14.44
C ALA A 125 12.71 22.50 -13.97
N THR A 126 13.94 21.99 -14.04
CA THR A 126 14.29 20.65 -13.55
C THR A 126 14.04 20.50 -12.05
N ALA A 127 14.37 21.52 -11.25
CA ALA A 127 14.09 21.55 -9.82
C ALA A 127 12.57 21.48 -9.53
N LYS A 128 11.75 22.21 -10.29
CA LYS A 128 10.28 22.13 -10.18
C LYS A 128 9.75 20.74 -10.55
N THR A 129 10.29 20.11 -11.60
CA THR A 129 9.88 18.75 -11.98
C THR A 129 10.25 17.72 -10.91
N LEU A 130 11.43 17.84 -10.29
CA LEU A 130 11.84 16.97 -9.19
C LEU A 130 10.93 17.13 -7.96
N ALA A 131 10.58 18.37 -7.59
CA ALA A 131 9.64 18.62 -6.51
C ALA A 131 8.25 18.05 -6.79
N ALA A 132 7.76 18.16 -8.03
CA ALA A 132 6.48 17.57 -8.44
C ALA A 132 6.51 16.02 -8.39
N LEU A 133 7.61 15.39 -8.82
CA LEU A 133 7.79 13.95 -8.74
C LEU A 133 7.88 13.45 -7.30
N GLN A 134 8.57 14.19 -6.41
CA GLN A 134 8.62 13.86 -4.99
C GLN A 134 7.21 13.92 -4.37
N SER A 135 6.46 15.00 -4.60
CA SER A 135 5.08 15.12 -4.14
C SER A 135 4.17 14.01 -4.68
N THR A 136 4.34 13.64 -5.95
CA THR A 136 3.58 12.53 -6.56
C THR A 136 3.94 11.18 -5.92
N THR A 137 5.21 10.97 -5.57
CA THR A 137 5.67 9.75 -4.89
C THR A 137 5.13 9.65 -3.47
N GLU A 138 5.12 10.75 -2.72
CA GLU A 138 4.52 10.84 -1.39
C GLU A 138 3.02 10.57 -1.44
N LEU A 139 2.31 11.20 -2.39
CA LEU A 139 0.89 10.94 -2.62
C LEU A 139 0.64 9.47 -2.97
N MET A 140 1.43 8.89 -3.87
CA MET A 140 1.29 7.48 -4.25
C MET A 140 1.50 6.55 -3.04
N ASN A 141 2.50 6.81 -2.20
CA ASN A 141 2.72 6.04 -0.98
C ASN A 141 1.53 6.13 0.00
N THR A 142 0.97 7.34 0.20
CA THR A 142 -0.22 7.50 1.05
C THR A 142 -1.44 6.76 0.49
N THR A 143 -1.66 6.79 -0.83
CA THR A 143 -2.76 6.05 -1.46
C THR A 143 -2.60 4.54 -1.33
N LEU A 144 -1.37 4.01 -1.45
CA LEU A 144 -1.08 2.60 -1.24
C LEU A 144 -1.36 2.18 0.21
N GLN A 145 -0.98 3.02 1.18
CA GLN A 145 -1.29 2.77 2.59
C GLN A 145 -2.80 2.74 2.84
N MET A 146 -3.55 3.71 2.29
CA MET A 146 -5.01 3.74 2.39
C MET A 146 -5.67 2.51 1.76
N GLN A 147 -5.17 2.04 0.60
CA GLN A 147 -5.68 0.82 -0.04
C GLN A 147 -5.38 -0.42 0.79
N LEU A 148 -4.17 -0.54 1.35
CA LEU A 148 -3.80 -1.65 2.23
C LEU A 148 -4.66 -1.69 3.49
N ASP A 149 -4.95 -0.54 4.09
CA ASP A 149 -5.84 -0.45 5.24
C ASP A 149 -7.29 -0.78 4.89
N ALA A 150 -7.78 -0.38 3.72
CA ALA A 150 -9.10 -0.75 3.23
C ALA A 150 -9.22 -2.27 2.99
N VAL A 151 -8.18 -2.89 2.42
CA VAL A 151 -8.13 -4.35 2.22
C VAL A 151 -8.12 -5.08 3.56
N LYS A 152 -7.32 -4.65 4.54
CA LYS A 152 -7.31 -5.24 5.89
C LYS A 152 -8.68 -5.13 6.58
N LYS A 153 -9.35 -3.98 6.46
CA LYS A 153 -10.71 -3.80 7.01
C LYS A 153 -11.71 -4.72 6.33
N SER A 154 -11.61 -4.89 5.01
CA SER A 154 -12.45 -5.80 4.22
C SER A 154 -12.24 -7.26 4.63
N GLU A 155 -10.98 -7.68 4.80
CA GLU A 155 -10.62 -9.03 5.27
C GLU A 155 -11.22 -9.32 6.66
N ALA A 156 -11.05 -8.41 7.62
CA ALA A 156 -11.62 -8.57 8.95
C ALA A 156 -13.16 -8.62 8.95
N GLN A 157 -13.81 -7.89 8.05
CA GLN A 157 -15.26 -7.96 7.88
C GLN A 157 -15.71 -9.28 7.25
N ALA A 158 -14.98 -9.77 6.25
CA ALA A 158 -15.25 -11.07 5.63
C ALA A 158 -15.08 -12.21 6.65
N GLU A 159 -14.03 -12.18 7.46
CA GLU A 159 -13.80 -13.17 8.52
C GLU A 159 -14.92 -13.17 9.56
N ARG A 160 -15.35 -11.98 10.04
CA ARG A 160 -16.50 -11.85 10.95
C ARG A 160 -17.78 -12.41 10.34
N SER A 161 -18.01 -12.15 9.05
CA SER A 161 -19.19 -12.64 8.34
C SER A 161 -19.16 -14.17 8.20
N ALA A 162 -18.00 -14.75 7.89
CA ALA A 162 -17.81 -16.20 7.83
C ALA A 162 -18.05 -16.86 9.19
N LYS A 163 -17.49 -16.31 10.28
CA LYS A 163 -17.72 -16.81 11.64
C LYS A 163 -19.19 -16.71 12.06
N ALA A 164 -19.86 -15.60 11.74
CA ALA A 164 -21.29 -15.43 11.99
C ALA A 164 -22.13 -16.45 11.19
N GLY A 165 -21.75 -16.73 9.94
CA GLY A 165 -22.37 -17.76 9.11
C GLY A 165 -22.20 -19.16 9.69
N GLN A 166 -20.99 -19.51 10.15
CA GLN A 166 -20.71 -20.78 10.81
C GLN A 166 -21.52 -20.95 12.10
N ALA A 167 -21.57 -19.92 12.94
CA ALA A 167 -22.37 -19.93 14.16
C ALA A 167 -23.86 -20.10 13.85
N SER A 168 -24.38 -19.38 12.85
CA SER A 168 -25.79 -19.47 12.44
C SER A 168 -26.13 -20.87 11.91
N ALA A 169 -25.26 -21.46 11.09
CA ALA A 169 -25.43 -22.82 10.60
C ALA A 169 -25.39 -23.86 11.72
N ALA A 170 -24.49 -23.70 12.69
CA ALA A 170 -24.41 -24.57 13.86
C ALA A 170 -25.68 -24.47 14.74
N THR A 171 -26.17 -23.26 14.99
CA THR A 171 -27.42 -23.03 15.72
C THR A 171 -28.61 -23.62 14.97
N ALA A 172 -28.70 -23.43 13.65
CA ALA A 172 -29.78 -24.01 12.84
C ALA A 172 -29.74 -25.55 12.86
N SER A 173 -28.55 -26.15 12.74
CA SER A 173 -28.37 -27.60 12.84
C SER A 173 -28.81 -28.14 14.21
N GLN A 174 -28.42 -27.46 15.30
CA GLN A 174 -28.82 -27.86 16.64
C GLN A 174 -30.33 -27.67 16.87
N ALA A 175 -30.93 -26.61 16.34
CA ALA A 175 -32.37 -26.38 16.41
C ALA A 175 -33.14 -27.46 15.66
N LEU A 176 -32.71 -27.80 14.44
CA LEU A 176 -33.28 -28.90 13.65
C LEU A 176 -33.15 -30.24 14.37
N HIS A 177 -31.99 -30.52 14.98
CA HIS A 177 -31.81 -31.72 15.77
C HIS A 177 -32.83 -31.78 16.93
N VAL A 178 -33.04 -30.68 17.65
CA VAL A 178 -34.02 -30.65 18.75
C VAL A 178 -35.45 -30.80 18.23
N SER A 179 -35.81 -30.19 17.09
CA SER A 179 -37.18 -30.27 16.56
C SER A 179 -37.51 -31.60 15.89
N GLU A 180 -36.49 -32.27 15.31
CA GLU A 180 -36.68 -33.49 14.52
C GLU A 180 -36.33 -34.78 15.28
N ARG A 181 -35.80 -34.71 16.51
CA ARG A 181 -35.43 -35.92 17.26
C ARG A 181 -36.63 -36.76 17.72
N ALA A 182 -36.33 -38.00 18.10
CA ALA A 182 -37.25 -38.88 18.80
C ALA A 182 -37.51 -38.39 20.23
N TYR A 183 -38.72 -38.64 20.74
CA TYR A 183 -39.15 -38.31 22.10
C TYR A 183 -39.98 -39.46 22.65
N VAL A 184 -39.35 -40.36 23.40
CA VAL A 184 -40.04 -41.53 23.98
C VAL A 184 -40.66 -41.15 25.32
N ASP A 185 -42.00 -41.09 25.37
CA ASP A 185 -42.75 -40.98 26.61
C ASP A 185 -43.15 -42.38 27.12
N VAL A 186 -43.32 -42.49 28.43
CA VAL A 186 -43.73 -43.72 29.10
C VAL A 186 -44.99 -43.45 29.87
N ASP A 187 -45.96 -44.35 29.70
CA ASP A 187 -47.15 -44.42 30.53
C ASP A 187 -47.31 -45.83 31.08
N ALA A 188 -48.01 -45.99 32.20
CA ALA A 188 -48.23 -47.29 32.80
C ALA A 188 -49.63 -47.40 33.41
N GLY A 189 -50.18 -48.61 33.37
CA GLY A 189 -51.40 -48.99 34.05
C GLY A 189 -51.23 -50.31 34.81
N VAL A 190 -52.13 -50.54 35.76
CA VAL A 190 -52.27 -51.84 36.43
C VAL A 190 -53.24 -52.71 35.62
N THR A 191 -52.93 -53.98 35.42
CA THR A 191 -53.78 -54.90 34.65
C THR A 191 -54.74 -55.72 35.51
N SER A 192 -54.50 -55.79 36.82
CA SER A 192 -55.33 -56.52 37.77
C SER A 192 -55.48 -55.78 39.10
N ILE A 193 -56.63 -55.94 39.76
CA ILE A 193 -56.82 -55.42 41.12
C ILE A 193 -55.86 -56.17 42.07
N PRO A 194 -55.18 -55.47 43.00
CA PRO A 194 -54.34 -56.11 44.01
C PRO A 194 -55.07 -57.19 44.82
N LYS A 195 -54.48 -58.39 44.90
CA LYS A 195 -54.97 -59.50 45.73
C LYS A 195 -53.82 -60.16 46.48
N VAL A 196 -54.12 -60.66 47.67
CA VAL A 196 -53.15 -61.38 48.52
C VAL A 196 -52.72 -62.67 47.85
N GLY A 197 -51.41 -62.95 47.85
CA GLY A 197 -50.83 -64.15 47.24
C GLY A 197 -50.67 -64.08 45.72
N GLU A 198 -51.14 -63.01 45.06
CA GLU A 198 -50.98 -62.79 43.63
C GLU A 198 -49.90 -61.74 43.35
N LYS A 199 -49.19 -61.90 42.21
CA LYS A 199 -48.30 -60.85 41.69
C LYS A 199 -49.14 -59.77 41.01
N LEU A 200 -48.76 -58.52 41.19
CA LEU A 200 -49.40 -57.41 40.50
C LEU A 200 -48.98 -57.40 39.04
N GLY A 201 -49.95 -57.39 38.14
CA GLY A 201 -49.72 -57.19 36.72
C GLY A 201 -49.71 -55.71 36.37
N PHE A 202 -48.75 -55.31 35.54
CA PHE A 202 -48.62 -53.97 35.02
C PHE A 202 -48.50 -54.00 33.51
N GLN A 203 -48.86 -52.88 32.89
CA GLN A 203 -48.76 -52.67 31.46
C GLN A 203 -48.20 -51.29 31.19
N GLY A 204 -47.08 -51.25 30.48
CA GLY A 204 -46.41 -50.02 30.08
C GLY A 204 -46.61 -49.76 28.61
N TYR A 205 -46.83 -48.48 28.31
CA TYR A 205 -46.99 -47.94 26.97
C TYR A 205 -45.82 -47.01 26.70
N PHE A 206 -45.06 -47.33 25.66
CA PHE A 206 -43.91 -46.55 25.22
C PHE A 206 -44.28 -45.90 23.90
N ALA A 207 -44.36 -44.58 23.88
CA ALA A 207 -44.81 -43.83 22.72
C ALA A 207 -43.72 -42.87 22.26
N ASN A 208 -43.34 -42.94 20.99
CA ASN A 208 -42.42 -41.96 20.41
C ASN A 208 -43.23 -40.80 19.80
N SER A 209 -43.27 -39.68 20.51
CA SER A 209 -43.92 -38.43 20.06
C SER A 209 -43.03 -37.59 19.14
N GLY A 210 -41.77 -38.00 18.93
CA GLY A 210 -40.83 -37.32 18.06
C GLY A 210 -41.05 -37.62 16.57
N ARG A 211 -40.29 -36.90 15.73
CA ARG A 211 -40.41 -36.97 14.25
C ARG A 211 -39.54 -38.03 13.61
N THR A 212 -38.54 -38.53 14.32
CA THR A 212 -37.65 -39.61 13.89
C THR A 212 -37.86 -40.88 14.72
N PRO A 213 -37.50 -42.07 14.21
CA PRO A 213 -37.52 -43.30 15.00
C PRO A 213 -36.60 -43.22 16.23
N ALA A 214 -37.01 -43.87 17.32
CA ALA A 214 -36.14 -44.17 18.45
C ALA A 214 -35.47 -45.52 18.20
N LEU A 215 -34.16 -45.52 18.08
CA LEU A 215 -33.31 -46.68 17.80
C LEU A 215 -32.69 -47.22 19.09
N ASP A 216 -32.28 -48.49 19.07
CA ASP A 216 -31.62 -49.15 20.21
C ASP A 216 -32.37 -48.92 21.55
N VAL A 217 -33.71 -48.90 21.52
CA VAL A 217 -34.52 -48.59 22.71
C VAL A 217 -34.33 -49.70 23.72
N VAL A 218 -33.79 -49.34 24.88
CA VAL A 218 -33.57 -50.21 26.02
C VAL A 218 -34.42 -49.74 27.18
N THR A 219 -35.37 -50.58 27.60
CA THR A 219 -36.28 -50.30 28.72
C THR A 219 -35.88 -51.10 29.94
N ARG A 220 -35.83 -50.49 31.13
CA ARG A 220 -35.67 -51.16 32.41
C ARG A 220 -36.82 -50.78 33.32
N VAL A 221 -37.68 -51.72 33.67
CA VAL A 221 -38.88 -51.45 34.47
C VAL A 221 -38.79 -52.15 35.82
N ARG A 222 -39.20 -51.44 36.88
CA ARG A 222 -39.24 -51.94 38.27
C ARG A 222 -40.49 -51.44 38.97
N SER A 223 -40.96 -52.22 39.94
CA SER A 223 -41.96 -51.80 40.90
C SER A 223 -41.46 -52.04 42.31
N GLY A 224 -41.81 -51.18 43.26
CA GLY A 224 -41.43 -51.33 44.65
C GLY A 224 -42.49 -50.78 45.58
N LEU A 225 -42.64 -51.40 46.75
CA LEU A 225 -43.45 -50.88 47.84
C LEU A 225 -42.55 -50.04 48.76
N ALA A 226 -43.04 -48.88 49.15
CA ALA A 226 -42.37 -48.00 50.11
C ALA A 226 -43.38 -47.49 51.14
N LEU A 227 -42.91 -46.95 52.26
CA LEU A 227 -43.81 -46.30 53.21
C LEU A 227 -44.37 -45.04 52.56
N ALA A 228 -45.59 -44.65 52.93
CA ALA A 228 -46.21 -43.43 52.41
C ALA A 228 -45.41 -42.15 52.77
N SER A 229 -44.58 -42.21 53.81
CA SER A 229 -43.65 -41.15 54.21
C SER A 229 -42.38 -41.08 53.36
N ASP A 230 -42.07 -42.12 52.57
CA ASP A 230 -40.85 -42.17 51.77
C ASP A 230 -40.98 -41.32 50.51
N THR A 231 -39.86 -40.74 50.09
CA THR A 231 -39.80 -40.03 48.82
C THR A 231 -39.71 -41.01 47.64
N ALA A 232 -40.13 -40.57 46.46
CA ALA A 232 -40.02 -41.36 45.24
C ALA A 232 -38.56 -41.75 44.92
N GLU A 233 -37.59 -40.89 45.26
CA GLU A 233 -36.16 -41.17 45.11
C GLU A 233 -35.69 -42.30 46.03
N HIS A 234 -36.14 -42.30 47.29
CA HIS A 234 -35.83 -43.39 48.22
C HIS A 234 -36.43 -44.71 47.71
N ALA A 235 -37.72 -44.71 47.38
CA ALA A 235 -38.42 -45.86 46.82
C ALA A 235 -37.73 -46.41 45.55
N ARG A 236 -37.25 -45.50 44.68
CA ARG A 236 -36.49 -45.87 43.47
C ARG A 236 -35.16 -46.53 43.81
N SER A 237 -34.42 -46.00 44.78
CA SER A 237 -33.12 -46.56 45.17
C SER A 237 -33.25 -47.99 45.69
N VAL A 238 -34.32 -48.28 46.43
CA VAL A 238 -34.67 -49.63 46.88
C VAL A 238 -35.08 -50.50 45.69
N ALA A 239 -35.94 -50.02 44.80
CA ALA A 239 -36.44 -50.78 43.64
C ALA A 239 -35.34 -51.16 42.63
N PHE A 240 -34.28 -50.36 42.52
CA PHE A 240 -33.10 -50.61 41.66
C PHE A 240 -31.87 -51.12 42.42
N GLY A 241 -32.03 -51.52 43.68
CA GLY A 241 -30.93 -52.01 44.51
C GLY A 241 -30.20 -53.24 43.90
N PRO A 242 -28.92 -53.46 44.26
CA PRO A 242 -28.07 -54.50 43.67
C PRO A 242 -28.54 -55.93 43.94
N SER A 243 -29.40 -56.13 44.95
CA SER A 243 -29.99 -57.43 45.31
C SER A 243 -31.18 -57.82 44.43
N VAL A 244 -31.67 -56.95 43.55
CA VAL A 244 -32.86 -57.20 42.73
C VAL A 244 -32.46 -57.82 41.38
N PRO A 245 -32.91 -59.05 41.04
CA PRO A 245 -32.56 -59.75 39.80
C PRO A 245 -32.76 -58.88 38.55
N ILE A 246 -31.81 -58.91 37.61
CA ILE A 246 -31.68 -57.99 36.44
C ILE A 246 -33.03 -57.65 35.79
N PRO A 247 -33.31 -56.36 35.51
CA PRO A 247 -34.61 -55.93 34.97
C PRO A 247 -34.86 -56.51 33.58
N TYR A 248 -36.13 -56.72 33.26
CA TYR A 248 -36.58 -57.00 31.90
C TYR A 248 -36.03 -55.92 30.97
N THR A 249 -35.09 -56.31 30.11
CA THR A 249 -34.42 -55.43 29.16
C THR A 249 -34.93 -55.80 27.78
N SER A 250 -35.81 -54.97 27.23
CA SER A 250 -36.22 -55.12 25.83
C SER A 250 -35.31 -54.26 24.96
N LYS A 251 -34.88 -54.76 23.80
CA LYS A 251 -34.18 -53.98 22.77
C LYS A 251 -35.09 -53.87 21.56
N GLY A 252 -35.39 -52.65 21.10
CA GLY A 252 -36.29 -52.46 19.97
C GLY A 252 -36.10 -51.13 19.25
N ILE A 253 -36.93 -50.93 18.22
CA ILE A 253 -37.09 -49.66 17.51
C ILE A 253 -38.53 -49.21 17.72
N ILE A 254 -38.74 -47.93 18.04
CA ILE A 254 -40.07 -47.32 18.09
C ILE A 254 -40.12 -46.27 16.99
N SER A 255 -40.85 -46.54 15.90
CA SER A 255 -41.04 -45.62 14.79
C SER A 255 -41.59 -44.27 15.26
N ALA A 256 -41.44 -43.21 14.45
CA ALA A 256 -42.06 -41.91 14.73
C ALA A 256 -43.59 -42.05 14.84
N GLY A 257 -44.19 -41.53 15.92
CA GLY A 257 -45.60 -41.74 16.26
C GLY A 257 -45.96 -43.16 16.70
N GLY A 258 -44.99 -44.07 16.72
CA GLY A 258 -45.17 -45.47 17.08
C GLY A 258 -45.43 -45.66 18.57
N LYS A 259 -46.12 -46.75 18.90
CA LYS A 259 -46.41 -47.18 20.26
C LYS A 259 -46.04 -48.65 20.43
N VAL A 260 -45.38 -48.97 21.54
CA VAL A 260 -45.07 -50.34 21.95
C VAL A 260 -45.66 -50.57 23.32
N GLN A 261 -46.23 -51.76 23.52
CA GLN A 261 -46.86 -52.18 24.75
C GLN A 261 -46.10 -53.36 25.32
N THR A 262 -45.83 -53.32 26.62
CA THR A 262 -45.17 -54.42 27.34
C THR A 262 -45.88 -54.65 28.66
N SER A 263 -45.97 -55.91 29.05
CA SER A 263 -46.54 -56.33 30.33
C SER A 263 -45.44 -56.91 31.21
N TRP A 264 -45.46 -56.57 32.49
CA TRP A 264 -44.61 -57.20 33.51
C TRP A 264 -45.40 -57.44 34.78
N GLN A 265 -44.78 -58.15 35.72
CA GLN A 265 -45.36 -58.44 37.03
C GLN A 265 -44.45 -57.94 38.14
N SER A 266 -45.01 -57.71 39.33
CA SER A 266 -44.22 -57.47 40.54
C SER A 266 -43.25 -58.63 40.80
N ALA A 267 -42.12 -58.33 41.43
CA ALA A 267 -41.09 -59.34 41.71
C ALA A 267 -41.63 -60.46 42.62
N ALA A 268 -42.41 -60.10 43.64
CA ALA A 268 -43.03 -61.00 44.60
C ALA A 268 -44.56 -60.84 44.62
N PRO A 269 -45.31 -61.87 45.04
CA PRO A 269 -46.73 -61.75 45.35
C PRO A 269 -46.96 -60.83 46.56
N LEU A 270 -48.13 -60.17 46.63
CA LEU A 270 -48.49 -59.32 47.76
C LEU A 270 -48.84 -60.13 49.01
N SER A 271 -48.25 -59.76 50.15
CA SER A 271 -48.69 -60.23 51.46
C SER A 271 -49.95 -59.50 51.92
N GLN A 272 -50.65 -60.07 52.92
CA GLN A 272 -51.81 -59.41 53.55
C GLN A 272 -51.42 -58.05 54.14
N ALA A 273 -50.27 -57.97 54.83
CA ALA A 273 -49.81 -56.74 55.46
C ALA A 273 -49.54 -55.62 54.45
N GLU A 274 -49.00 -55.95 53.27
CA GLU A 274 -48.77 -54.99 52.20
C GLU A 274 -50.07 -54.53 51.56
N LEU A 275 -51.03 -55.43 51.34
CA LEU A 275 -52.35 -55.06 50.82
C LEU A 275 -53.10 -54.15 51.80
N ASP A 276 -53.06 -54.46 53.10
CA ASP A 276 -53.63 -53.62 54.15
C ASP A 276 -52.91 -52.26 54.19
N GLY A 277 -51.59 -52.26 54.02
CA GLY A 277 -50.76 -51.06 53.93
C GLY A 277 -51.14 -50.15 52.76
N LEU A 278 -51.38 -50.72 51.58
CA LEU A 278 -51.86 -50.00 50.41
C LEU A 278 -53.27 -49.44 50.63
N THR A 279 -54.20 -50.27 51.13
CA THR A 279 -55.60 -49.89 51.35
C THR A 279 -55.75 -48.81 52.42
N THR A 280 -54.87 -48.81 53.43
CA THR A 280 -54.86 -47.81 54.51
C THR A 280 -53.95 -46.61 54.22
N HIS A 281 -53.41 -46.49 53.00
CA HIS A 281 -52.46 -45.44 52.59
C HIS A 281 -51.20 -45.35 53.49
N ARG A 282 -50.81 -46.45 54.15
CA ARG A 282 -49.54 -46.53 54.91
C ARG A 282 -48.37 -46.92 54.03
N MET A 283 -48.65 -47.58 52.90
CA MET A 283 -47.68 -47.93 51.88
C MET A 283 -48.12 -47.38 50.54
N THR A 284 -47.13 -47.09 49.69
CA THR A 284 -47.34 -46.64 48.32
C THR A 284 -46.59 -47.59 47.39
N LEU A 285 -47.29 -48.12 46.39
CA LEU A 285 -46.68 -48.91 45.33
C LEU A 285 -46.19 -47.97 44.23
N TYR A 286 -44.90 -47.94 44.00
CA TYR A 286 -44.27 -47.19 42.92
C TYR A 286 -43.93 -48.10 41.73
N VAL A 287 -44.01 -47.52 40.55
CA VAL A 287 -43.55 -48.08 39.28
C VAL A 287 -42.55 -47.11 38.68
N PHE A 288 -41.39 -47.63 38.31
CA PHE A 288 -40.30 -46.87 37.72
C PHE A 288 -39.89 -47.48 36.38
N ALA A 289 -39.55 -46.64 35.41
CA ALA A 289 -38.89 -47.09 34.20
C ALA A 289 -37.71 -46.18 33.83
N ASP A 290 -36.64 -46.80 33.35
CA ASP A 290 -35.52 -46.13 32.68
C ASP A 290 -35.50 -46.57 31.22
N VAL A 291 -35.64 -45.60 30.33
CA VAL A 291 -35.60 -45.83 28.89
C VAL A 291 -34.40 -45.11 28.34
N THR A 292 -33.46 -45.85 27.74
CA THR A 292 -32.35 -45.27 26.99
C THR A 292 -32.53 -45.61 25.52
N TYR A 293 -32.30 -44.64 24.63
CA TYR A 293 -32.44 -44.84 23.19
C TYR A 293 -31.49 -43.93 22.42
N LYS A 294 -31.30 -44.20 21.14
CA LYS A 294 -30.63 -43.29 20.20
C LYS A 294 -31.66 -42.70 19.24
N ASP A 295 -31.47 -41.46 18.84
CA ASP A 295 -32.21 -40.92 17.69
C ASP A 295 -31.54 -41.33 16.37
N GLU A 296 -32.17 -40.96 15.25
CA GLU A 296 -31.63 -41.19 13.88
C GLU A 296 -30.28 -40.48 13.67
N PHE A 297 -29.97 -39.45 14.47
CA PHE A 297 -28.69 -38.73 14.44
C PHE A 297 -27.60 -39.41 15.29
N GLY A 298 -27.92 -40.54 15.92
CA GLY A 298 -27.00 -41.33 16.74
C GLY A 298 -26.74 -40.78 18.15
N ARG A 299 -27.44 -39.72 18.58
CA ARG A 299 -27.30 -39.19 19.94
C ARG A 299 -28.11 -40.03 20.92
N SER A 300 -27.52 -40.31 22.08
CA SER A 300 -28.17 -41.09 23.14
C SER A 300 -29.01 -40.19 24.04
N HIS A 301 -30.21 -40.64 24.38
CA HIS A 301 -31.18 -39.97 25.25
C HIS A 301 -31.64 -40.92 26.34
N GLN A 302 -32.10 -40.35 27.45
CA GLN A 302 -32.65 -41.09 28.59
C GLN A 302 -33.99 -40.50 29.01
N THR A 303 -34.99 -41.33 29.21
CA THR A 303 -36.26 -40.94 29.82
C THR A 303 -36.48 -41.74 31.08
N ASN A 304 -36.69 -41.03 32.18
CA ASN A 304 -37.06 -41.62 33.46
C ASN A 304 -38.58 -41.45 33.64
N PHE A 305 -39.20 -42.49 34.19
CA PHE A 305 -40.62 -42.51 34.51
C PHE A 305 -40.82 -42.94 35.96
N CYS A 306 -41.80 -42.32 36.60
CA CYS A 306 -42.27 -42.64 37.93
C CYS A 306 -43.79 -42.45 38.00
N ALA A 307 -44.48 -43.50 38.44
CA ALA A 307 -45.87 -43.44 38.84
C ALA A 307 -46.09 -44.20 40.15
N PHE A 308 -47.17 -43.90 40.84
CA PHE A 308 -47.60 -44.60 42.04
C PHE A 308 -49.07 -45.00 41.94
N LEU A 309 -49.44 -46.10 42.60
CA LEU A 309 -50.81 -46.57 42.64
C LEU A 309 -51.64 -45.72 43.60
N ASP A 310 -52.72 -45.14 43.10
CA ASP A 310 -53.82 -44.69 43.93
C ASP A 310 -54.74 -45.88 44.24
N PRO A 311 -54.81 -46.35 45.49
CA PRO A 311 -55.60 -47.52 45.85
C PRO A 311 -57.11 -47.27 45.74
N THR A 312 -57.56 -46.02 45.72
CA THR A 312 -58.98 -45.66 45.64
C THR A 312 -59.53 -45.89 44.24
N THR A 313 -58.79 -45.44 43.24
CA THR A 313 -59.17 -45.53 41.82
C THR A 313 -58.58 -46.75 41.13
N ASN A 314 -57.60 -47.42 41.76
CA ASN A 314 -56.79 -48.47 41.17
C ASN A 314 -56.10 -48.01 39.86
N THR A 315 -55.65 -46.77 39.83
CA THR A 315 -54.94 -46.15 38.69
C THR A 315 -53.53 -45.74 39.10
N LEU A 316 -52.61 -45.70 38.13
CA LEU A 316 -51.27 -45.16 38.35
C LEU A 316 -51.28 -43.65 38.10
N LEU A 317 -50.84 -42.88 39.09
CA LEU A 317 -50.67 -41.44 39.03
C LEU A 317 -49.19 -41.11 38.86
N ARG A 318 -48.84 -40.18 37.97
CA ARG A 318 -47.44 -39.76 37.77
C ARG A 318 -46.89 -39.07 39.03
N CYS A 319 -45.67 -39.42 39.40
CA CYS A 319 -44.95 -38.75 40.48
C CYS A 319 -44.64 -37.28 40.10
N GLY A 320 -44.54 -36.39 41.10
CA GLY A 320 -44.10 -35.01 40.88
C GLY A 320 -42.63 -34.86 40.47
N SER A 321 -41.81 -35.90 40.70
CA SER A 321 -40.40 -35.98 40.32
C SER A 321 -40.11 -37.24 39.48
N LEU A 322 -38.88 -37.37 38.99
CA LEU A 322 -38.39 -38.55 38.25
C LEU A 322 -39.13 -38.86 36.93
N ASN A 323 -39.79 -37.85 36.34
CA ASN A 323 -40.48 -37.91 35.05
C ASN A 323 -39.81 -36.95 34.05
N ALA A 324 -38.51 -37.13 33.79
CA ALA A 324 -37.73 -36.23 32.95
C ALA A 324 -37.10 -36.98 31.76
N ALA A 325 -37.16 -36.34 30.59
CA ALA A 325 -36.38 -36.72 29.41
C ALA A 325 -35.10 -35.88 29.37
N LYS A 326 -33.95 -36.55 29.21
CA LYS A 326 -32.62 -36.00 29.07
C LYS A 326 -32.09 -36.35 27.68
#